data_AF-A0A7S2D047-F1
#
_entry.id   AF-A0A7S2D047-F1
#
_cell.length_a   1.000
_cell.length_b   1.000
_cell.length_c   1.000
_cell.angle_alpha   90.00
_cell.angle_beta   90.00
_cell.angle_gamma   90.00
#
_symmetry.space_group_name_H-M   'P 1'
#
loop_
_entity.id
_entity.type
_entity.pdbx_description
1 polymer ?
#
loop_
_entity_poly.entity_id
_entity_poly.type
_entity_poly.pdbx_seq_one_letter_code
_entity_poly.pdbx_strand_id
1 'polypeptide(L)'
;GESEANVRNLFDKARAASPCILFFDEMDSIAKARSDGASGGNDAGDRVMNQILAEIDQAGLTNVFVIGATNRPDILDPAITRPGRLDQLIYIPMPDYESRVSIFKANLRKAPVAPDINFEMLASVTEGFSGADVSEICQRAAKNAVRESIAAEEAMYLEEELAEANDPEGYLEAEFEDEDLGEDEDIEDPVPFITKSHFEEAMGFARKSVPQSEITRYIEFQKKMKADANQGGARDFKFKKGAAKAEGEEGAAPAPKKEGKKAKKEKKRKAEADGDEDDAAAKKAKKKAKKEAKAAAEGEEPPKKKKKKSKD
;
A
#
# COMPACT_ATOMS: atom_id res chain seq x y z
N GLY A 1 -20.66 20.80 -22.58
CA GLY A 1 -21.09 19.48 -22.08
C GLY A 1 -20.18 18.33 -22.51
N GLU A 2 -19.13 18.56 -23.31
CA GLU A 2 -18.21 17.49 -23.74
C GLU A 2 -17.50 16.80 -22.56
N SER A 3 -17.13 17.56 -21.52
CA SER A 3 -16.51 17.01 -20.31
C SER A 3 -17.42 16.03 -19.55
N GLU A 4 -18.73 16.30 -19.47
CA GLU A 4 -19.70 15.37 -18.87
C GLU A 4 -19.88 14.11 -19.72
N ALA A 5 -19.92 14.26 -21.05
CA ALA A 5 -20.01 13.12 -21.95
C ALA A 5 -18.79 12.22 -21.84
N ASN A 6 -17.59 12.80 -21.69
CA ASN A 6 -16.36 12.05 -21.44
C ASN A 6 -16.42 11.25 -20.14
N VAL A 7 -16.98 11.81 -19.05
CA VAL A 7 -17.19 11.07 -17.80
C VAL A 7 -18.14 9.89 -18.01
N ARG A 8 -19.29 10.09 -18.67
CA ARG A 8 -20.22 8.99 -18.98
C ARG A 8 -19.53 7.87 -19.76
N ASN A 9 -18.84 8.25 -20.82
CA ASN A 9 -18.10 7.30 -21.66
C ASN A 9 -17.01 6.53 -20.89
N LEU A 10 -16.35 7.17 -19.91
CA LEU A 10 -15.37 6.53 -19.04
C LEU A 10 -16.02 5.42 -18.19
N PHE A 11 -17.15 5.73 -17.54
CA PHE A 11 -17.87 4.76 -16.72
C PHE A 11 -18.53 3.65 -17.56
N ASP A 12 -19.01 3.95 -18.77
CA ASP A 12 -19.52 2.94 -19.71
C ASP A 12 -18.43 1.94 -20.11
N LYS A 13 -17.24 2.43 -20.43
CA LYS A 13 -16.08 1.57 -20.73
C LYS A 13 -15.69 0.73 -19.52
N ALA A 14 -15.66 1.31 -18.33
CA ALA A 14 -15.34 0.58 -17.10
C ALA A 14 -16.36 -0.52 -16.78
N ARG A 15 -17.65 -0.23 -16.99
CA ARG A 15 -18.74 -1.21 -16.83
C ARG A 15 -18.63 -2.35 -17.85
N ALA A 16 -18.35 -2.02 -19.12
CA ALA A 16 -18.14 -3.02 -20.16
C ALA A 16 -16.90 -3.90 -19.89
N ALA A 17 -15.90 -3.38 -19.19
CA ALA A 17 -14.67 -4.07 -18.82
C ALA A 17 -14.71 -4.69 -17.41
N SER A 18 -15.89 -4.85 -16.80
CA SER A 18 -16.03 -5.38 -15.43
C SER A 18 -15.55 -6.85 -15.33
N PRO A 19 -14.76 -7.24 -14.31
CA PRO A 19 -14.36 -6.47 -13.13
C PRO A 19 -13.23 -5.46 -13.41
N CYS A 20 -13.42 -4.21 -12.99
CA CYS A 20 -12.49 -3.10 -13.29
C CYS A 20 -12.22 -2.24 -12.05
N ILE A 21 -11.03 -1.65 -11.96
CA ILE A 21 -10.67 -0.63 -10.97
C ILE A 21 -10.53 0.72 -11.68
N LEU A 22 -11.28 1.71 -11.23
CA LEU A 22 -11.14 3.11 -11.63
C LEU A 22 -10.37 3.87 -10.55
N PHE A 23 -9.23 4.44 -10.91
CA PHE A 23 -8.41 5.24 -10.01
C PHE A 23 -8.44 6.71 -10.42
N PHE A 24 -8.89 7.56 -9.50
CA PHE A 24 -8.88 9.01 -9.62
C PHE A 24 -7.77 9.59 -8.74
N ASP A 25 -6.67 9.98 -9.36
CA ASP A 25 -5.62 10.71 -8.67
C ASP A 25 -5.97 12.20 -8.53
N GLU A 26 -5.41 12.85 -7.51
CA GLU A 26 -5.61 14.28 -7.22
C GLU A 26 -7.09 14.70 -7.28
N MET A 27 -7.95 13.94 -6.62
CA MET A 27 -9.39 14.14 -6.67
C MET A 27 -9.78 15.58 -6.25
N ASP A 28 -9.00 16.22 -5.37
CA ASP A 28 -9.20 17.61 -4.95
C ASP A 28 -9.05 18.65 -6.07
N SER A 29 -8.57 18.27 -7.26
CA SER A 29 -8.57 19.13 -8.45
C SER A 29 -9.98 19.34 -9.02
N ILE A 30 -10.80 18.28 -9.02
CA ILE A 30 -12.16 18.26 -9.58
C ILE A 30 -13.24 18.33 -8.50
N ALA A 31 -12.88 17.99 -7.26
CA ALA A 31 -13.82 17.69 -6.20
C ALA A 31 -13.92 18.75 -5.09
N LYS A 32 -13.69 20.03 -5.40
CA LYS A 32 -13.66 21.08 -4.39
C LYS A 32 -15.06 21.42 -3.89
N ALA A 33 -15.20 21.58 -2.57
CA ALA A 33 -16.41 22.09 -1.96
C ALA A 33 -16.75 23.48 -2.52
N ARG A 34 -18.04 23.73 -2.77
CA ARG A 34 -18.53 25.01 -3.27
C ARG A 34 -18.08 26.13 -2.33
N SER A 35 -17.32 27.10 -2.85
CA SER A 35 -17.05 28.32 -2.09
C SER A 35 -18.31 29.16 -2.07
N ASP A 36 -18.85 29.41 -0.88
CA ASP A 36 -20.12 30.11 -0.59
C ASP A 36 -20.18 31.61 -1.03
N GLY A 37 -19.31 32.07 -1.94
CA GLY A 37 -19.16 33.50 -2.25
C GLY A 37 -18.71 33.90 -3.65
N ALA A 38 -18.54 32.99 -4.61
CA ALA A 38 -18.11 33.35 -5.97
C ALA A 38 -19.21 33.07 -7.00
N SER A 39 -20.10 34.06 -7.17
CA SER A 39 -21.03 34.14 -8.30
C SER A 39 -20.23 34.07 -9.62
N GLY A 40 -20.37 32.95 -10.37
CA GLY A 40 -20.14 32.90 -11.81
C GLY A 40 -18.92 32.17 -12.37
N GLY A 41 -18.04 31.56 -11.55
CA GLY A 41 -16.74 31.07 -12.05
C GLY A 41 -16.58 29.56 -12.33
N ASN A 42 -17.31 28.68 -11.65
CA ASN A 42 -16.95 27.24 -11.60
C ASN A 42 -18.04 26.25 -12.05
N ASP A 43 -19.08 26.74 -12.75
CA ASP A 43 -20.25 25.95 -13.17
C ASP A 43 -19.88 24.69 -14.00
N ALA A 44 -18.83 24.77 -14.82
CA ALA A 44 -18.37 23.62 -15.61
C ALA A 44 -17.77 22.50 -14.74
N GLY A 45 -16.96 22.85 -13.74
CA GLY A 45 -16.37 21.89 -12.80
C GLY A 45 -17.44 21.24 -11.93
N ASP A 46 -18.38 22.04 -11.44
CA ASP A 46 -19.49 21.57 -10.61
C ASP A 46 -20.41 20.59 -11.38
N ARG A 47 -20.65 20.83 -12.67
CA ARG A 47 -21.42 19.91 -13.52
C ARG A 47 -20.70 18.58 -13.73
N VAL A 48 -19.39 18.61 -14.00
CA VAL A 48 -18.56 17.40 -14.15
C VAL A 48 -18.54 16.60 -12.86
N MET A 49 -18.37 17.28 -11.72
CA MET A 49 -18.44 16.68 -10.40
C MET A 49 -19.80 15.99 -10.14
N ASN A 50 -20.90 16.69 -10.38
CA ASN A 50 -22.23 16.11 -10.22
C ASN A 50 -22.43 14.89 -11.13
N GLN A 51 -21.85 14.89 -12.33
CA GLN A 51 -21.87 13.73 -13.22
C GLN A 51 -21.07 12.55 -12.65
N ILE A 52 -19.87 12.80 -12.12
CA ILE A 52 -19.06 11.75 -11.47
C ILE A 52 -19.82 11.15 -10.28
N LEU A 53 -20.44 11.98 -9.44
CA LEU A 53 -21.26 11.52 -8.32
C LEU A 53 -22.42 10.61 -8.78
N ALA A 54 -23.12 11.02 -9.85
CA ALA A 54 -24.22 10.25 -10.41
C ALA A 54 -23.77 8.91 -11.03
N GLU A 55 -22.58 8.87 -11.64
CA GLU A 55 -22.00 7.64 -12.16
C GLU A 55 -21.49 6.71 -11.05
N ILE A 56 -20.91 7.24 -9.97
CA ILE A 56 -20.48 6.43 -8.82
C ILE A 56 -21.69 5.75 -8.16
N ASP A 57 -22.79 6.50 -7.97
CA ASP A 57 -24.04 5.95 -7.42
C ASP A 57 -24.59 4.80 -8.29
N GLN A 58 -24.40 4.85 -9.62
CA GLN A 58 -24.79 3.79 -10.55
C GLN A 58 -23.76 2.66 -10.63
N ALA A 59 -22.46 2.96 -10.48
CA ALA A 59 -21.37 2.01 -10.57
C ALA A 59 -21.41 0.98 -9.43
N GLY A 60 -21.95 1.35 -8.25
CA GLY A 60 -22.17 0.43 -7.13
C GLY A 60 -23.10 -0.76 -7.45
N LEU A 61 -23.81 -0.73 -8.58
CA LEU A 61 -24.62 -1.84 -9.09
C LEU A 61 -23.83 -2.82 -9.97
N THR A 62 -22.57 -2.51 -10.29
CA THR A 62 -21.68 -3.27 -11.16
C THR A 62 -20.37 -3.60 -10.42
N ASN A 63 -19.61 -4.63 -10.84
CA ASN A 63 -18.32 -4.96 -10.21
C ASN A 63 -17.21 -3.99 -10.66
N VAL A 64 -17.42 -2.68 -10.44
CA VAL A 64 -16.44 -1.62 -10.72
C VAL A 64 -16.05 -0.99 -9.39
N PHE A 65 -14.77 -1.05 -9.05
CA PHE A 65 -14.23 -0.48 -7.83
C PHE A 65 -13.65 0.90 -8.12
N VAL A 66 -14.12 1.92 -7.40
CA VAL A 66 -13.62 3.29 -7.55
C VAL A 66 -12.71 3.63 -6.37
N ILE A 67 -11.51 4.10 -6.67
CA ILE A 67 -10.50 4.55 -5.70
C ILE A 67 -10.16 6.00 -6.03
N GLY A 68 -10.23 6.88 -5.02
CA GLY A 68 -9.78 8.27 -5.14
C GLY A 68 -8.58 8.53 -4.23
N ALA A 69 -7.56 9.22 -4.75
CA ALA A 69 -6.44 9.74 -3.97
C ALA A 69 -6.54 11.28 -3.86
N THR A 70 -6.15 11.82 -2.71
CA THR A 70 -6.14 13.27 -2.48
C THR A 70 -5.12 13.65 -1.41
N ASN A 71 -4.49 14.81 -1.60
CA ASN A 71 -3.62 15.42 -0.59
C ASN A 71 -4.36 16.47 0.26
N ARG A 72 -5.61 16.83 -0.08
CA ARG A 72 -6.38 17.87 0.59
C ARG A 72 -7.81 17.41 0.90
N PRO A 73 -7.98 16.49 1.87
CA PRO A 73 -9.30 16.02 2.28
C PRO A 73 -10.19 17.11 2.90
N ASP A 74 -9.63 18.23 3.32
CA ASP A 74 -10.34 19.36 3.93
C ASP A 74 -11.14 20.20 2.94
N ILE A 75 -10.73 20.23 1.66
CA ILE A 75 -11.43 20.98 0.62
C ILE A 75 -12.37 20.10 -0.22
N LEU A 76 -12.41 18.79 0.05
CA LEU A 76 -13.28 17.87 -0.69
C LEU A 76 -14.76 18.14 -0.38
N ASP A 77 -15.61 18.05 -1.40
CA ASP A 77 -17.06 18.12 -1.22
C ASP A 77 -17.54 16.94 -0.33
N PRO A 78 -18.21 17.23 0.81
CA PRO A 78 -18.80 16.20 1.67
C PRO A 78 -19.80 15.29 0.97
N ALA A 79 -20.31 15.66 -0.22
CA ALA A 79 -21.19 14.83 -1.02
C ALA A 79 -20.48 13.58 -1.58
N ILE A 80 -19.17 13.62 -1.82
CA ILE A 80 -18.42 12.46 -2.33
C ILE A 80 -18.24 11.38 -1.25
N THR A 81 -18.05 11.79 0.01
CA THR A 81 -17.74 10.89 1.12
C THR A 81 -19.00 10.28 1.77
N ARG A 82 -20.17 10.50 1.18
CA ARG A 82 -21.44 9.93 1.67
C ARG A 82 -21.48 8.41 1.46
N PRO A 83 -22.19 7.68 2.34
CA PRO A 83 -22.42 6.24 2.18
C PRO A 83 -22.92 5.87 0.78
N GLY A 84 -22.34 4.83 0.18
CA GLY A 84 -22.65 4.39 -1.18
C GLY A 84 -21.81 5.03 -2.30
N ARG A 85 -20.90 5.95 -1.96
CA ARG A 85 -19.93 6.57 -2.88
C ARG A 85 -18.50 6.25 -2.47
N LEU A 86 -17.69 7.24 -2.07
CA LEU A 86 -16.36 7.03 -1.48
C LEU A 86 -16.45 7.05 0.04
N ASP A 87 -17.15 6.05 0.60
CA ASP A 87 -17.42 5.98 2.04
C ASP A 87 -16.29 5.31 2.85
N GLN A 88 -15.38 4.58 2.20
CA GLN A 88 -14.18 4.00 2.80
C GLN A 88 -12.99 4.96 2.71
N LEU A 89 -12.83 5.82 3.70
CA LEU A 89 -11.69 6.73 3.80
C LEU A 89 -10.50 6.03 4.48
N ILE A 90 -9.40 5.85 3.75
CA ILE A 90 -8.15 5.26 4.24
C ILE A 90 -7.10 6.35 4.35
N TYR A 91 -6.57 6.56 5.55
CA TYR A 91 -5.44 7.47 5.78
C TYR A 91 -4.12 6.73 5.60
N ILE A 92 -3.25 7.27 4.73
CA ILE A 92 -1.89 6.78 4.50
C ILE A 92 -0.92 7.65 5.32
N PRO A 93 -0.31 7.12 6.40
CA PRO A 93 0.63 7.88 7.21
C PRO A 93 2.00 8.00 6.56
N MET A 94 2.85 8.85 7.14
CA MET A 94 4.29 8.85 6.85
C MET A 94 4.93 7.49 7.18
N PRO A 95 5.97 7.06 6.43
CA PRO A 95 6.57 5.75 6.60
C PRO A 95 7.25 5.61 7.97
N ASP A 96 6.98 4.49 8.65
CA ASP A 96 7.70 4.11 9.87
C ASP A 96 9.13 3.63 9.56
N TYR A 97 9.89 3.30 10.59
CA TYR A 97 11.29 2.87 10.45
C TYR A 97 11.44 1.67 9.50
N GLU A 98 10.66 0.61 9.72
CA GLU A 98 10.68 -0.61 8.90
C GLU A 98 10.24 -0.35 7.45
N SER A 99 9.24 0.52 7.26
CA SER A 99 8.80 0.97 5.95
C SER A 99 9.90 1.74 5.23
N ARG A 100 10.64 2.63 5.92
CA ARG A 100 11.78 3.34 5.32
C ARG A 100 12.89 2.38 4.89
N VAL A 101 13.25 1.40 5.73
CA VAL A 101 14.21 0.33 5.35
C VAL A 101 13.72 -0.40 4.11
N SER A 102 12.43 -0.74 4.05
CA SER A 102 11.83 -1.41 2.90
C SER A 102 11.82 -0.53 1.64
N ILE A 103 11.60 0.77 1.78
CA ILE A 103 11.63 1.75 0.67
C ILE A 103 13.06 1.88 0.12
N PHE A 104 14.09 1.97 0.97
CA PHE A 104 15.49 1.96 0.53
C PHE A 104 15.81 0.68 -0.26
N LYS A 105 15.46 -0.49 0.29
CA LYS A 105 15.67 -1.79 -0.36
C LYS A 105 14.90 -1.89 -1.69
N ALA A 106 13.68 -1.36 -1.74
CA ALA A 106 12.86 -1.40 -2.96
C ALA A 106 13.41 -0.49 -4.07
N ASN A 107 13.82 0.73 -3.73
CA ASN A 107 14.39 1.70 -4.67
C ASN A 107 15.71 1.22 -5.26
N LEU A 108 16.55 0.58 -4.45
CA LEU A 108 17.89 0.15 -4.84
C LEU A 108 17.96 -1.31 -5.29
N ARG A 109 16.82 -2.02 -5.35
CA ARG A 109 16.76 -3.45 -5.71
C ARG A 109 17.43 -3.80 -7.05
N LYS A 110 17.45 -2.86 -7.99
CA LYS A 110 18.04 -3.05 -9.33
C LYS A 110 19.35 -2.27 -9.52
N ALA A 111 19.83 -1.58 -8.49
CA ALA A 111 21.04 -0.78 -8.55
C ALA A 111 22.21 -1.55 -7.93
N PRO A 112 23.44 -1.43 -8.46
CA PRO A 112 24.61 -2.01 -7.84
C PRO A 112 24.97 -1.17 -6.60
N VAL A 113 24.76 -1.71 -5.41
CA VAL A 113 25.05 -1.04 -4.13
C VAL A 113 26.16 -1.78 -3.42
N ALA A 114 27.10 -1.04 -2.84
CA ALA A 114 28.20 -1.64 -2.10
C ALA A 114 27.69 -2.47 -0.90
N PRO A 115 28.29 -3.64 -0.61
CA PRO A 115 27.79 -4.58 0.40
C PRO A 115 27.90 -4.04 1.84
N ASP A 116 28.63 -2.96 2.04
CA ASP A 116 28.85 -2.32 3.34
C ASP A 116 27.82 -1.22 3.65
N ILE A 117 26.85 -0.98 2.76
CA ILE A 117 25.75 -0.05 2.97
C ILE A 117 24.74 -0.61 3.96
N ASN A 118 24.49 0.15 5.03
CA ASN A 118 23.56 -0.20 6.08
C ASN A 118 22.26 0.60 5.93
N PHE A 119 21.21 -0.03 5.38
CA PHE A 119 19.89 0.59 5.17
C PHE A 119 19.19 0.91 6.49
N GLU A 120 19.44 0.12 7.54
CA GLU A 120 18.92 0.33 8.88
C GLU A 120 19.45 1.63 9.50
N MET A 121 20.70 2.00 9.20
CA MET A 121 21.31 3.28 9.59
C MET A 121 20.74 4.44 8.77
N LEU A 122 20.61 4.29 7.45
CA LEU A 122 19.97 5.30 6.60
C LEU A 122 18.51 5.58 7.02
N ALA A 123 17.78 4.54 7.43
CA ALA A 123 16.42 4.66 7.92
C ALA A 123 16.31 5.37 9.29
N SER A 124 17.35 5.30 10.13
CA SER A 124 17.33 5.93 11.46
C SER A 124 17.49 7.46 11.35
N VAL A 125 18.30 7.92 10.40
CA VAL A 125 18.56 9.37 10.17
C VAL A 125 17.50 10.04 9.29
N THR A 126 16.65 9.27 8.61
CA THR A 126 15.57 9.78 7.73
C THR A 126 14.19 9.82 8.40
N GLU A 127 14.14 10.02 9.71
CA GLU A 127 12.87 10.17 10.42
C GLU A 127 12.08 11.42 9.92
N GLY A 128 10.81 11.21 9.57
CA GLY A 128 9.93 12.25 9.03
C GLY A 128 10.11 12.53 7.55
N PHE A 129 10.91 11.75 6.84
CA PHE A 129 11.00 11.80 5.37
C PHE A 129 9.81 11.08 4.74
N SER A 130 9.29 11.63 3.64
CA SER A 130 8.27 10.97 2.83
C SER A 130 8.90 9.83 2.01
N GLY A 131 8.07 8.94 1.45
CA GLY A 131 8.56 7.93 0.52
C GLY A 131 9.20 8.53 -0.75
N ALA A 132 8.75 9.72 -1.16
CA ALA A 132 9.35 10.46 -2.27
C ALA A 132 10.73 11.00 -1.89
N ASP A 133 10.89 11.55 -0.68
CA ASP A 133 12.16 12.11 -0.20
C ASP A 133 13.23 11.00 -0.09
N VAL A 134 12.86 9.82 0.40
CA VAL A 134 13.76 8.65 0.46
C VAL A 134 14.15 8.18 -0.94
N SER A 135 13.19 8.16 -1.87
CA SER A 135 13.45 7.83 -3.28
C SER A 135 14.40 8.84 -3.93
N GLU A 136 14.24 10.13 -3.64
CA GLU A 136 15.12 11.19 -4.13
C GLU A 136 16.56 11.01 -3.62
N ILE A 137 16.75 10.67 -2.34
CA ILE A 137 18.08 10.35 -1.79
C ILE A 137 18.73 9.21 -2.58
N CYS A 138 17.99 8.13 -2.84
CA CYS A 138 18.49 6.97 -3.59
C CYS A 138 18.89 7.37 -5.03
N GLN A 139 18.04 8.14 -5.70
CA GLN A 139 18.32 8.62 -7.06
C GLN A 139 19.52 9.55 -7.10
N ARG A 140 19.70 10.40 -6.08
CA ARG A 140 20.83 11.32 -6.00
C ARG A 140 22.14 10.58 -5.75
N ALA A 141 22.14 9.59 -4.84
CA ALA A 141 23.30 8.74 -4.62
C ALA A 141 23.70 8.00 -5.92
N ALA A 142 22.73 7.44 -6.65
CA ALA A 142 22.99 6.80 -7.94
C ALA A 142 23.55 7.79 -8.98
N LYS A 143 23.01 9.01 -9.07
CA LYS A 143 23.53 10.05 -9.98
C LYS A 143 24.95 10.47 -9.62
N ASN A 144 25.29 10.51 -8.34
CA ASN A 144 26.64 10.84 -7.90
C ASN A 144 27.63 9.73 -8.27
N ALA A 145 27.25 8.46 -8.14
CA ALA A 145 28.05 7.34 -8.63
C ALA A 145 28.33 7.43 -10.13
N VAL A 146 27.28 7.68 -10.94
CA VAL A 146 27.44 7.85 -12.40
C VAL A 146 28.34 9.03 -12.75
N ARG A 147 28.24 10.15 -12.04
CA ARG A 147 29.12 11.31 -12.27
C ARG A 147 30.57 11.01 -11.92
N GLU A 148 30.80 10.24 -10.86
CA GLU A 148 32.15 9.81 -10.47
C GLU A 148 32.73 8.84 -11.48
N SER A 149 31.94 7.89 -11.99
CA SER A 149 32.34 6.97 -13.05
C SER A 149 32.81 7.72 -14.31
N ILE A 150 31.99 8.64 -14.82
CA ILE A 150 32.35 9.47 -15.99
C ILE A 150 33.63 10.28 -15.74
N ALA A 151 33.75 10.90 -14.55
CA ALA A 151 34.93 11.70 -14.23
C ALA A 151 36.21 10.83 -14.09
N ALA A 152 36.06 9.59 -13.61
CA ALA A 152 37.16 8.63 -13.52
C ALA A 152 37.59 8.12 -14.90
N GLU A 153 36.63 7.80 -15.78
CA GLU A 153 36.91 7.45 -17.17
C GLU A 153 37.65 8.59 -17.88
N GLU A 154 37.14 9.84 -17.80
CA GLU A 154 37.81 11.01 -18.37
C GLU A 154 39.24 11.17 -17.83
N ALA A 155 39.45 11.01 -16.51
CA ALA A 155 40.77 11.12 -15.91
C ALA A 155 41.75 10.04 -16.42
N MET A 156 41.28 8.80 -16.62
CA MET A 156 42.10 7.72 -17.17
C MET A 156 42.54 8.02 -18.61
N TYR A 157 41.62 8.46 -19.48
CA TYR A 157 41.97 8.85 -20.85
C TYR A 157 42.99 9.98 -20.90
N LEU A 158 42.86 10.99 -20.02
CA LEU A 158 43.83 12.09 -19.95
C LEU A 158 45.20 11.64 -19.43
N GLU A 159 45.25 10.69 -18.48
CA GLU A 159 46.51 10.15 -17.95
C GLU A 159 47.26 9.33 -19.01
N GLU A 160 46.52 8.54 -19.81
CA GLU A 160 47.06 7.79 -20.95
C GLU A 160 47.65 8.72 -22.03
N GLU A 161 46.92 9.75 -22.45
CA GLU A 161 47.40 10.75 -23.43
C GLU A 161 48.68 11.46 -22.96
N LEU A 162 48.76 11.79 -21.66
CA LEU A 162 49.96 12.39 -21.07
C LEU A 162 51.12 11.40 -20.98
N ALA A 163 50.87 10.11 -20.76
CA ALA A 163 51.90 9.09 -20.74
C ALA A 163 52.52 8.91 -22.15
N GLU A 164 51.69 8.85 -23.19
CA GLU A 164 52.14 8.80 -24.59
C GLU A 164 52.96 10.03 -24.99
N ALA A 165 52.54 11.22 -24.56
CA ALA A 165 53.28 12.46 -24.83
C ALA A 165 54.66 12.51 -24.14
N ASN A 166 54.84 11.76 -23.04
CA ASN A 166 56.07 11.76 -22.23
C ASN A 166 57.06 10.65 -22.61
N ASP A 167 56.66 9.60 -23.34
CA ASP A 167 57.55 8.56 -23.88
C ASP A 167 57.23 8.21 -25.36
N PRO A 168 57.69 9.03 -26.33
CA PRO A 168 57.43 8.80 -27.75
C PRO A 168 58.17 7.60 -28.36
N GLU A 169 59.16 7.02 -27.66
CA GLU A 169 60.09 6.00 -28.20
C GLU A 169 59.73 4.56 -27.76
N GLY A 170 58.85 4.39 -26.75
CA GLY A 170 58.36 3.09 -26.27
C GLY A 170 57.40 2.35 -27.23
N TYR A 171 57.00 2.97 -28.33
CA TYR A 171 55.97 2.49 -29.27
C TYR A 171 56.46 1.48 -30.32
N LEU A 172 57.75 1.12 -30.34
CA LEU A 172 58.34 0.32 -31.42
C LEU A 172 58.47 -1.19 -31.14
N GLU A 173 58.12 -1.66 -29.93
CA GLU A 173 58.22 -3.10 -29.56
C GLU A 173 56.88 -3.81 -29.32
N ALA A 174 55.74 -3.12 -29.35
CA ALA A 174 54.44 -3.79 -29.38
C ALA A 174 54.10 -4.17 -30.82
N GLU A 175 54.42 -5.41 -31.20
CA GLU A 175 53.90 -6.01 -32.43
C GLU A 175 52.37 -5.87 -32.43
N PHE A 176 51.86 -5.17 -33.44
CA PHE A 176 50.43 -5.14 -33.78
C PHE A 176 49.98 -6.56 -34.10
N GLU A 177 49.48 -7.29 -33.10
CA GLU A 177 48.46 -8.29 -33.35
C GLU A 177 47.17 -7.51 -33.57
N ASP A 178 46.72 -7.48 -34.83
CA ASP A 178 45.38 -7.02 -35.22
C ASP A 178 44.33 -7.93 -34.54
N GLU A 179 44.12 -7.79 -33.24
CA GLU A 179 42.94 -8.31 -32.57
C GLU A 179 41.79 -7.34 -32.85
N ASP A 180 41.00 -7.76 -33.84
CA ASP A 180 39.59 -7.43 -34.06
C ASP A 180 38.94 -6.75 -32.82
N LEU A 181 38.90 -5.42 -32.81
CA LEU A 181 38.16 -4.64 -31.81
C LEU A 181 36.66 -4.92 -31.97
N GLY A 182 36.23 -6.06 -31.43
CA GLY A 182 34.83 -6.40 -31.25
C GLY A 182 34.17 -5.33 -30.41
N GLU A 183 32.98 -4.88 -30.82
CA GLU A 183 32.21 -3.78 -30.21
C GLU A 183 31.71 -4.05 -28.77
N ASP A 184 32.31 -4.97 -28.02
CA ASP A 184 31.90 -5.39 -26.66
C ASP A 184 33.12 -5.72 -25.77
N GLU A 185 34.15 -4.88 -25.72
CA GLU A 185 35.11 -4.98 -24.60
C GLU A 185 34.37 -4.58 -23.32
N ASP A 186 34.35 -5.50 -22.34
CA ASP A 186 33.88 -5.26 -20.97
C ASP A 186 34.77 -4.18 -20.32
N ILE A 187 34.57 -2.90 -20.68
CA ILE A 187 35.25 -1.78 -20.03
C ILE A 187 34.84 -1.83 -18.56
N GLU A 188 35.80 -2.15 -17.70
CA GLU A 188 35.58 -2.21 -16.25
C GLU A 188 35.18 -0.82 -15.77
N ASP A 189 33.90 -0.63 -15.41
CA ASP A 189 33.40 0.61 -14.83
C ASP A 189 34.24 0.96 -13.60
N PRO A 190 34.93 2.12 -13.57
CA PRO A 190 35.78 2.50 -12.45
C PRO A 190 34.99 2.70 -11.14
N VAL A 191 33.67 2.90 -11.21
CA VAL A 191 32.77 3.03 -10.06
C VAL A 191 31.60 2.05 -10.17
N PRO A 192 31.85 0.74 -9.96
CA PRO A 192 30.85 -0.30 -10.24
C PRO A 192 29.72 -0.35 -9.20
N PHE A 193 29.85 0.36 -8.07
CA PHE A 193 28.88 0.32 -6.97
C PHE A 193 28.58 1.71 -6.42
N ILE A 194 27.33 1.92 -5.99
CA ILE A 194 26.94 3.06 -5.16
C ILE A 194 27.52 2.84 -3.76
N THR A 195 28.41 3.75 -3.34
CA THR A 195 29.16 3.66 -2.09
C THR A 195 28.61 4.59 -1.00
N LYS A 196 29.22 4.55 0.19
CA LYS A 196 28.81 5.39 1.34
C LYS A 196 28.98 6.88 1.04
N SER A 197 30.04 7.28 0.35
CA SER A 197 30.30 8.69 0.02
C SER A 197 29.16 9.28 -0.80
N HIS A 198 28.61 8.51 -1.75
CA HIS A 198 27.47 8.94 -2.57
C HIS A 198 26.22 9.18 -1.72
N PHE A 199 25.97 8.33 -0.72
CA PHE A 199 24.85 8.52 0.21
C PHE A 199 25.08 9.68 1.18
N GLU A 200 26.31 9.89 1.67
CA GLU A 200 26.66 11.01 2.53
C GLU A 200 26.44 12.35 1.82
N GLU A 201 26.91 12.45 0.57
CA GLU A 201 26.68 13.63 -0.26
C GLU A 201 25.18 13.81 -0.55
N ALA A 202 24.47 12.75 -0.93
CA ALA A 202 23.04 12.81 -1.20
C ALA A 202 22.23 13.27 0.03
N MET A 203 22.58 12.77 1.23
CA MET A 203 21.97 13.15 2.50
C MET A 203 22.22 14.62 2.85
N GLY A 204 23.39 15.16 2.51
CA GLY A 204 23.74 16.56 2.75
C GLY A 204 22.79 17.56 2.06
N PHE A 205 22.15 17.16 0.96
CA PHE A 205 21.16 17.97 0.25
C PHE A 205 19.71 17.58 0.51
N ALA A 206 19.48 16.54 1.30
CA ALA A 206 18.15 15.98 1.50
C ALA A 206 17.28 16.94 2.33
N ARG A 207 16.05 17.18 1.87
CA ARG A 207 15.08 18.05 2.55
C ARG A 207 13.79 17.29 2.77
N LYS A 208 13.18 17.50 3.94
CA LYS A 208 11.84 16.98 4.24
C LYS A 208 10.83 17.79 3.42
N SER A 209 10.10 17.13 2.53
CA SER A 209 9.08 17.80 1.72
C SER A 209 7.83 18.14 2.54
N VAL A 210 7.50 17.29 3.52
CA VAL A 210 6.29 17.44 4.33
C VAL A 210 6.63 18.08 5.69
N PRO A 211 6.08 19.26 6.01
CA PRO A 211 6.29 19.91 7.29
C PRO A 211 5.55 19.20 8.44
N GLN A 212 6.12 19.25 9.65
CA GLN A 212 5.55 18.59 10.83
C GLN A 212 4.14 19.09 11.21
N SER A 213 3.85 20.36 10.91
CA SER A 213 2.52 20.97 11.13
C SER A 213 1.43 20.30 10.29
N GLU A 214 1.74 19.93 9.05
CA GLU A 214 0.82 19.28 8.14
C GLU A 214 0.54 17.83 8.57
N ILE A 215 1.58 17.09 8.96
CA ILE A 215 1.46 15.74 9.53
C ILE A 215 0.52 15.76 10.75
N THR A 216 0.75 16.70 11.67
CA THR A 216 -0.05 16.83 12.90
C THR A 216 -1.51 17.15 12.58
N ARG A 217 -1.74 18.10 11.67
CA ARG A 217 -3.09 18.48 11.21
C ARG A 217 -3.86 17.27 10.66
N TYR A 218 -3.21 16.41 9.87
CA TYR A 218 -3.89 15.24 9.29
C TYR A 218 -4.11 14.10 10.30
N ILE A 219 -3.21 13.92 11.27
CA ILE A 219 -3.43 12.96 12.36
C ILE A 219 -4.65 13.38 13.20
N GLU A 220 -4.79 14.68 13.49
CA GLU A 220 -5.96 15.22 14.19
C GLU A 220 -7.24 15.06 13.36
N PHE A 221 -7.18 15.37 12.06
CA PHE A 221 -8.29 15.15 11.14
C PHE A 221 -8.74 13.69 11.10
N GLN A 222 -7.79 12.75 11.02
CA GLN A 222 -8.08 11.31 11.05
C GLN A 222 -8.77 10.90 12.36
N LYS A 223 -8.30 11.40 13.50
CA LYS A 223 -8.94 11.14 14.81
C LYS A 223 -10.36 11.66 14.85
N LYS A 224 -10.59 12.88 14.33
CA LYS A 224 -11.93 13.48 14.24
C LYS A 224 -12.85 12.66 13.33
N MET A 225 -12.41 12.29 12.14
CA MET A 225 -13.21 11.45 11.23
C MET A 225 -13.57 10.09 11.82
N LYS A 226 -12.63 9.44 12.52
CA LYS A 226 -12.92 8.17 13.23
C LYS A 226 -13.93 8.37 14.37
N ALA A 227 -13.89 9.52 15.05
CA ALA A 227 -14.85 9.85 16.10
C ALA A 227 -16.25 10.12 15.51
N ASP A 228 -16.33 10.87 14.41
CA ASP A 228 -17.59 11.19 13.72
C ASP A 228 -18.24 9.91 13.14
N ALA A 229 -17.44 9.02 12.54
CA ALA A 229 -17.90 7.70 12.09
C ALA A 229 -18.39 6.81 13.25
N ASN A 230 -17.89 7.01 14.47
CA ASN A 230 -18.37 6.33 15.67
C ASN A 230 -19.64 6.97 16.28
N GLN A 231 -19.87 8.27 16.07
CA GLN A 231 -21.06 8.99 16.56
C GLN A 231 -22.29 8.80 15.64
N GLY A 232 -22.09 8.50 14.35
CA GLY A 232 -23.15 8.25 13.39
C GLY A 232 -23.83 6.89 13.55
N GLY A 233 -24.84 6.81 14.42
CA GLY A 233 -26.01 5.96 14.23
C GLY A 233 -25.88 4.45 14.53
N ALA A 234 -26.61 4.00 15.55
CA ALA A 234 -27.07 2.62 15.74
C ALA A 234 -26.06 1.54 16.21
N ARG A 235 -24.87 1.88 16.70
CA ARG A 235 -24.01 0.87 17.38
C ARG A 235 -24.63 0.33 18.68
N ASP A 236 -25.41 1.15 19.38
CA ASP A 236 -26.18 0.76 20.56
C ASP A 236 -27.62 0.34 20.23
N PHE A 237 -27.96 0.21 18.94
CA PHE A 237 -29.30 -0.26 18.56
C PHE A 237 -29.41 -1.75 18.84
N LYS A 238 -30.06 -2.07 19.96
CA LYS A 238 -30.54 -3.43 20.26
C LYS A 238 -32.03 -3.47 20.00
N PHE A 239 -32.47 -4.37 19.11
CA PHE A 239 -33.89 -4.73 19.06
C PHE A 239 -34.33 -5.18 20.45
N LYS A 240 -35.22 -4.43 21.10
CA LYS A 240 -35.89 -4.90 22.32
C LYS A 240 -36.63 -6.18 21.96
N LYS A 241 -36.20 -7.30 22.54
CA LYS A 241 -36.88 -8.59 22.36
C LYS A 241 -38.22 -8.53 23.10
N GLY A 242 -39.29 -8.22 22.38
CA GLY A 242 -40.67 -8.30 22.86
C GLY A 242 -41.34 -6.96 23.12
N ALA A 243 -41.87 -6.35 22.06
CA ALA A 243 -42.97 -5.40 22.15
C ALA A 243 -43.81 -5.50 20.87
N ALA A 244 -44.51 -6.63 20.72
CA ALA A 244 -45.64 -6.77 19.82
C ALA A 244 -46.85 -7.14 20.67
N LYS A 245 -47.46 -6.13 21.27
CA LYS A 245 -48.89 -6.10 21.56
C LYS A 245 -49.36 -4.68 21.26
N ALA A 246 -49.85 -4.50 20.05
CA ALA A 246 -50.80 -3.45 19.74
C ALA A 246 -52.09 -3.80 20.49
N GLU A 247 -52.52 -2.95 21.41
CA GLU A 247 -53.86 -2.99 21.98
C GLU A 247 -54.80 -2.28 21.00
N GLY A 248 -55.67 -3.06 20.36
CA GLY A 248 -56.94 -2.60 19.82
C GLY A 248 -58.05 -3.29 20.61
N GLU A 249 -58.92 -2.48 21.22
CA GLU A 249 -60.13 -2.93 21.91
C GLU A 249 -61.16 -3.51 20.94
N GLU A 250 -61.76 -4.64 21.32
CA GLU A 250 -63.22 -4.91 21.38
C GLU A 250 -63.52 -6.39 21.14
N GLY A 251 -64.43 -6.96 21.96
CA GLY A 251 -65.20 -8.16 21.59
C GLY A 251 -65.05 -9.41 22.48
N ALA A 252 -65.86 -9.43 23.55
CA ALA A 252 -66.45 -10.55 24.30
C ALA A 252 -66.06 -12.04 24.05
N ALA A 253 -65.96 -12.74 25.20
CA ALA A 253 -65.76 -14.17 25.49
C ALA A 253 -66.87 -15.14 24.92
N PRO A 254 -66.81 -16.50 25.08
CA PRO A 254 -66.03 -17.28 26.04
C PRO A 254 -65.40 -18.63 25.59
N ALA A 255 -64.58 -19.16 26.52
CA ALA A 255 -63.79 -20.39 26.47
C ALA A 255 -64.59 -21.71 26.43
N PRO A 256 -63.88 -22.84 26.21
CA PRO A 256 -63.95 -23.90 27.22
C PRO A 256 -62.58 -24.40 27.72
N LYS A 257 -62.64 -24.89 28.96
CA LYS A 257 -61.58 -25.44 29.84
C LYS A 257 -61.04 -26.78 29.34
N LYS A 258 -59.75 -27.08 29.51
CA LYS A 258 -59.13 -28.06 30.47
C LYS A 258 -57.91 -28.63 29.72
N GLU A 259 -56.78 -29.10 30.25
CA GLU A 259 -56.17 -29.36 31.55
C GLU A 259 -54.69 -29.70 31.23
N GLY A 260 -53.79 -29.66 32.22
CA GLY A 260 -52.55 -30.47 32.17
C GLY A 260 -51.24 -29.75 31.88
N LYS A 261 -50.72 -29.04 32.89
CA LYS A 261 -49.28 -28.78 33.04
C LYS A 261 -48.52 -30.12 33.16
N LYS A 262 -47.32 -30.16 32.55
CA LYS A 262 -46.16 -31.06 32.79
C LYS A 262 -45.84 -32.00 31.62
N ALA A 263 -45.05 -31.52 30.65
CA ALA A 263 -44.04 -32.31 29.92
C ALA A 263 -43.23 -31.42 28.96
N LYS A 264 -42.50 -30.44 29.50
CA LYS A 264 -41.41 -29.76 28.77
C LYS A 264 -40.16 -29.71 29.66
N LYS A 265 -39.80 -30.87 30.22
CA LYS A 265 -38.54 -31.12 30.94
C LYS A 265 -37.70 -32.20 30.25
N GLU A 266 -37.93 -32.45 28.96
CA GLU A 266 -37.27 -33.54 28.21
C GLU A 266 -36.75 -33.12 26.83
N LYS A 267 -36.55 -31.82 26.59
CA LYS A 267 -35.82 -31.33 25.41
C LYS A 267 -34.72 -30.32 25.72
N LYS A 268 -34.29 -30.24 26.99
CA LYS A 268 -33.17 -29.42 27.46
C LYS A 268 -32.09 -30.27 28.16
N ARG A 269 -31.77 -31.43 27.57
CA ARG A 269 -30.64 -32.30 27.96
C ARG A 269 -29.90 -32.90 26.75
N LYS A 270 -30.04 -32.31 25.55
CA LYS A 270 -29.37 -32.78 24.34
C LYS A 270 -28.63 -31.70 23.54
N ALA A 271 -28.24 -30.60 24.20
CA ALA A 271 -27.45 -29.53 23.59
C ALA A 271 -26.38 -28.96 24.54
N GLU A 272 -25.93 -29.79 25.49
CA GLU A 272 -24.75 -29.57 26.34
C GLU A 272 -23.95 -30.88 26.28
N ALA A 273 -23.32 -31.14 25.12
CA ALA A 273 -22.40 -32.26 24.91
C ALA A 273 -21.45 -32.04 23.70
N ASP A 274 -21.76 -31.12 22.78
CA ASP A 274 -20.92 -30.86 21.59
C ASP A 274 -19.99 -29.63 21.74
N GLY A 275 -19.60 -29.28 22.98
CA GLY A 275 -18.81 -28.07 23.27
C GLY A 275 -17.36 -28.29 23.69
N ASP A 276 -16.92 -29.53 23.89
CA ASP A 276 -15.62 -29.85 24.52
C ASP A 276 -14.62 -30.61 23.62
N GLU A 277 -14.99 -31.00 22.40
CA GLU A 277 -14.06 -31.71 21.49
C GLU A 277 -13.19 -30.79 20.63
N ASP A 278 -13.62 -29.55 20.34
CA ASP A 278 -12.87 -28.65 19.46
C ASP A 278 -11.68 -27.95 20.14
N ASP A 279 -11.72 -27.74 21.45
CA ASP A 279 -10.59 -27.12 22.18
C ASP A 279 -9.42 -28.10 22.41
N ALA A 280 -9.70 -29.40 22.42
CA ALA A 280 -8.68 -30.45 22.49
C ALA A 280 -7.90 -30.59 21.17
N ALA A 281 -8.58 -30.44 20.02
CA ALA A 281 -7.94 -30.48 18.70
C ALA A 281 -7.04 -29.26 18.47
N ALA A 282 -7.49 -28.06 18.86
CA ALA A 282 -6.71 -26.83 18.76
C ALA A 282 -5.46 -26.85 19.66
N LYS A 283 -5.55 -27.40 20.88
CA LYS A 283 -4.40 -27.57 21.79
C LYS A 283 -3.40 -28.62 21.28
N LYS A 284 -3.86 -29.70 20.63
CA LYS A 284 -2.97 -30.70 19.99
C LYS A 284 -2.22 -30.12 18.78
N ALA A 285 -2.88 -29.30 17.97
CA ALA A 285 -2.27 -28.63 16.82
C ALA A 285 -1.18 -27.63 17.24
N LYS A 286 -1.45 -26.78 18.26
CA LYS A 286 -0.45 -25.85 18.81
C LYS A 286 0.74 -26.58 19.45
N LYS A 287 0.53 -27.72 20.11
CA LYS A 287 1.62 -28.53 20.69
C LYS A 287 2.48 -29.23 19.63
N LYS A 288 1.89 -29.62 18.49
CA LYS A 288 2.61 -30.19 17.35
C LYS A 288 3.47 -29.13 16.63
N ALA A 289 2.91 -27.95 16.36
CA ALA A 289 3.64 -26.84 15.75
C ALA A 289 4.81 -26.35 16.63
N LYS A 290 4.62 -26.31 17.96
CA LYS A 290 5.70 -25.94 18.89
C LYS A 290 6.80 -27.01 18.99
N LYS A 291 6.49 -28.28 18.73
CA LYS A 291 7.47 -29.38 18.71
C LYS A 291 8.26 -29.42 17.39
N GLU A 292 7.61 -29.12 16.27
CA GLU A 292 8.26 -29.01 14.95
C GLU A 292 9.16 -27.76 14.86
N ALA A 293 8.75 -26.63 15.44
CA ALA A 293 9.59 -25.44 15.53
C ALA A 293 10.82 -25.64 16.44
N LYS A 294 10.71 -26.48 17.48
CA LYS A 294 11.85 -26.80 18.37
C LYS A 294 12.84 -27.77 17.70
N ALA A 295 12.36 -28.73 16.90
CA ALA A 295 13.21 -29.65 16.15
C ALA A 295 13.94 -28.99 14.97
N ALA A 296 13.44 -27.86 14.45
CA ALA A 296 14.12 -27.08 13.43
C ALA A 296 15.23 -26.15 13.99
N ALA A 297 15.18 -25.84 15.29
CA ALA A 297 16.17 -25.00 15.97
C ALA A 297 17.34 -25.80 16.57
N GLU A 298 17.14 -27.08 16.86
CA GLU A 298 18.17 -28.05 17.26
C GLU A 298 18.46 -28.92 16.03
N GLY A 299 19.46 -28.57 15.22
CA GLY A 299 19.71 -29.16 13.89
C GLY A 299 19.94 -30.69 13.87
N GLU A 300 18.86 -31.46 13.90
CA GLU A 300 18.84 -32.89 13.58
C GLU A 300 18.20 -33.11 12.19
N GLU A 301 18.98 -33.70 11.28
CA GLU A 301 18.55 -34.10 9.94
C GLU A 301 17.38 -35.13 10.01
N PRO A 302 16.30 -34.97 9.23
CA PRO A 302 15.25 -35.97 9.15
C PRO A 302 15.69 -37.21 8.33
N PRO A 303 15.30 -38.44 8.72
CA PRO A 303 15.77 -39.65 8.08
C PRO A 303 15.17 -39.84 6.68
N LYS A 304 16.04 -40.18 5.71
CA LYS A 304 15.72 -40.48 4.31
C LYS A 304 14.67 -41.61 4.20
N LYS A 305 13.46 -41.28 3.74
CA LYS A 305 12.45 -42.28 3.35
C LYS A 305 12.91 -43.05 2.10
N LYS A 306 13.15 -44.35 2.26
CA LYS A 306 13.38 -45.31 1.17
C LYS A 306 12.14 -45.35 0.26
N LYS A 307 12.31 -45.01 -1.03
CA LYS A 307 11.34 -45.28 -2.11
C LYS A 307 11.11 -46.79 -2.19
N LYS A 308 9.90 -47.24 -1.87
CA LYS A 308 9.44 -48.61 -2.14
C LYS A 308 9.11 -48.68 -3.63
N LYS A 309 9.88 -49.47 -4.37
CA LYS A 309 9.55 -49.92 -5.74
C LYS A 309 8.24 -50.70 -5.67
N SER A 310 7.22 -50.28 -6.40
CA SER A 310 6.12 -51.14 -6.82
C SER A 310 6.58 -51.88 -8.07
N LYS A 311 6.77 -53.20 -7.92
CA LYS A 311 6.68 -54.17 -9.00
C LYS A 311 5.31 -54.84 -8.87
N ASP A 312 4.74 -55.12 -10.03
CA ASP A 312 3.54 -55.90 -10.34
C ASP A 312 2.19 -55.23 -10.09
#